data_AF-A3DC59-F1
#
_entry.id   AF-A3DC59-F1
#
_cell.length_a   1.000
_cell.length_b   1.000
_cell.length_c   1.000
_cell.angle_alpha   90.00
_cell.angle_beta   90.00
_cell.angle_gamma   90.00
#
_symmetry.space_group_name_H-M   'P 1'
#
loop_
_entity.id
_entity.type
_entity.pdbx_description
1 polymer ?
#
loop_
_entity_poly.entity_id
_entity_poly.type
_entity_poly.pdbx_seq_one_letter_code
_entity_poly.pdbx_strand_id
1 'polypeptide(L)'
;MKRKNILVLLLLLISIFTTSTVFAQTQVYTVKPGDTMWKIAVKYQIGISEIIAANPQIKNPNLIYPGQKINIPNIDDIKAQENEVIRLVNVERAKKGLPALKANWQLSRVARYKSEDMANKGYFSHTSPTYGSPFKMMEDFGIKFTAAGENIAMGQQTARDVMNAWMNSPGHRNNILSPSFTKIGVGLAKGPNGRLYWTQMFIKK
;
A
#
# COMPACT_ATOMS: atom_id res chain seq x y z
N MET A 1 5.89 63.70 -44.33
CA MET A 1 6.15 62.77 -43.20
C MET A 1 5.02 61.76 -43.11
N LYS A 2 5.26 60.50 -43.48
CA LYS A 2 4.27 59.41 -43.47
C LYS A 2 4.24 58.74 -42.09
N ARG A 3 3.11 58.75 -41.38
CA ARG A 3 2.90 57.92 -40.18
C ARG A 3 2.51 56.51 -40.63
N LYS A 4 3.34 55.51 -40.29
CA LYS A 4 3.01 54.09 -40.44
C LYS A 4 2.30 53.63 -39.16
N ASN A 5 1.07 53.12 -39.31
CA ASN A 5 0.34 52.45 -38.24
C ASN A 5 0.91 51.04 -38.07
N ILE A 6 1.38 50.70 -36.88
CA ILE A 6 1.80 49.33 -36.54
C ILE A 6 0.59 48.63 -35.90
N LEU A 7 -0.01 47.70 -36.62
CA LEU A 7 -0.95 46.73 -36.06
C LEU A 7 -0.13 45.61 -35.40
N VAL A 8 -0.24 45.45 -34.09
CA VAL A 8 0.27 44.28 -33.37
C VAL A 8 -0.87 43.27 -33.26
N LEU A 9 -0.81 42.20 -34.06
CA LEU A 9 -1.77 41.10 -34.01
C LEU A 9 -1.33 40.11 -32.92
N LEU A 10 -2.02 40.10 -31.78
CA LEU A 10 -1.78 39.17 -30.68
C LEU A 10 -2.56 37.86 -30.95
N LEU A 11 -1.84 36.81 -31.38
CA LEU A 11 -2.40 35.46 -31.52
C LEU A 11 -2.50 34.79 -30.14
N LEU A 12 -3.72 34.72 -29.60
CA LEU A 12 -4.03 33.98 -28.37
C LEU A 12 -4.17 32.48 -28.71
N LEU A 13 -3.14 31.68 -28.39
CA LEU A 13 -3.20 30.22 -28.47
C LEU A 13 -4.05 29.69 -27.30
N ILE A 14 -5.32 29.38 -27.57
CA ILE A 14 -6.20 28.69 -26.63
C ILE A 14 -5.86 27.20 -26.68
N SER A 15 -5.02 26.73 -25.76
CA SER A 15 -4.80 25.31 -25.54
C SER A 15 -6.03 24.71 -24.86
N ILE A 16 -6.84 23.99 -25.63
CA ILE A 16 -7.97 23.22 -25.11
C ILE A 16 -7.40 22.02 -24.36
N PHE A 17 -7.31 22.10 -23.04
CA PHE A 17 -7.07 20.93 -22.19
C PHE A 17 -8.35 20.10 -22.14
N THR A 18 -8.45 19.07 -22.98
CA THR A 18 -9.47 18.03 -22.81
C THR A 18 -9.06 17.17 -21.62
N THR A 19 -9.77 17.28 -20.51
CA THR A 19 -9.64 16.36 -19.38
C THR A 19 -10.28 15.02 -19.78
N SER A 20 -9.47 14.06 -20.22
CA SER A 20 -9.90 12.69 -20.36
C SER A 20 -10.09 12.10 -18.97
N THR A 21 -11.33 11.81 -18.56
CA THR A 21 -11.58 11.00 -17.37
C THR A 21 -11.15 9.57 -17.65
N VAL A 22 -9.96 9.20 -17.21
CA VAL A 22 -9.53 7.79 -17.20
C VAL A 22 -10.31 7.10 -16.10
N PHE A 23 -11.40 6.42 -16.47
CA PHE A 23 -12.05 5.49 -15.55
C PHE A 23 -11.05 4.38 -15.22
N ALA A 24 -10.80 4.13 -13.94
CA ALA A 24 -9.96 3.01 -13.50
C ALA A 24 -10.56 1.71 -14.03
N GLN A 25 -9.96 1.14 -15.06
CA GLN A 25 -10.45 -0.08 -15.69
C GLN A 25 -10.21 -1.25 -14.73
N THR A 26 -11.29 -1.82 -14.18
CA THR A 26 -11.22 -3.05 -13.41
C THR A 26 -10.68 -4.15 -14.31
N GLN A 27 -9.47 -4.64 -14.02
CA GLN A 27 -8.87 -5.75 -14.74
C GLN A 27 -9.66 -7.01 -14.42
N VAL A 28 -10.21 -7.70 -15.43
CA VAL A 28 -10.87 -8.99 -15.22
C VAL A 28 -9.87 -10.12 -15.47
N TYR A 29 -9.83 -11.08 -14.56
CA TYR A 29 -9.08 -12.32 -14.69
C TYR A 29 -10.03 -13.51 -14.88
N THR A 30 -9.72 -14.37 -15.85
CA THR A 30 -10.44 -15.64 -16.04
C THR A 30 -9.69 -16.76 -15.34
N VAL A 31 -10.34 -17.41 -14.38
CA VAL A 31 -9.79 -18.51 -13.59
C VAL A 31 -9.38 -19.67 -14.51
N LYS A 32 -8.19 -20.22 -14.26
CA LYS A 32 -7.64 -21.38 -14.97
C LYS A 32 -7.63 -22.62 -14.07
N PRO A 33 -7.59 -23.84 -14.65
CA PRO A 33 -7.39 -25.06 -13.87
C PRO A 33 -6.16 -24.95 -12.95
N GLY A 34 -6.34 -25.26 -11.67
CA GLY A 34 -5.28 -25.20 -10.65
C GLY A 34 -5.07 -23.83 -9.99
N ASP A 35 -5.82 -22.80 -10.39
CA ASP A 35 -5.81 -21.51 -9.69
C ASP A 35 -6.45 -21.61 -8.30
N THR A 36 -5.94 -20.77 -7.41
CA THR A 36 -6.59 -20.44 -6.14
C THR A 36 -6.60 -18.92 -6.01
N MET A 37 -7.49 -18.37 -5.18
CA MET A 37 -7.52 -16.93 -4.93
C MET A 37 -6.16 -16.41 -4.46
N TRP A 38 -5.43 -17.22 -3.69
CA TRP A 38 -4.06 -16.93 -3.28
C TRP A 38 -3.09 -16.81 -4.46
N LYS A 39 -3.08 -17.80 -5.37
CA LYS A 39 -2.17 -17.77 -6.54
C LYS A 39 -2.44 -16.55 -7.41
N ILE A 40 -3.70 -16.18 -7.56
CA ILE A 40 -4.12 -14.96 -8.27
C ILE A 40 -3.63 -13.72 -7.53
N ALA A 41 -3.85 -13.62 -6.21
CA ALA A 41 -3.35 -12.51 -5.40
C ALA A 41 -1.82 -12.34 -5.49
N VAL A 42 -1.08 -13.44 -5.42
CA VAL A 42 0.38 -13.47 -5.60
C VAL A 42 0.79 -12.95 -6.98
N LYS A 43 0.11 -13.40 -8.05
CA LYS A 43 0.37 -12.96 -9.43
C LYS A 43 0.23 -11.45 -9.60
N TYR A 44 -0.77 -10.84 -8.96
CA TYR A 44 -1.03 -9.39 -9.04
C TYR A 44 -0.36 -8.59 -7.92
N GLN A 45 0.38 -9.24 -7.01
CA GLN A 45 0.99 -8.64 -5.82
C GLN A 45 0.00 -7.81 -5.00
N ILE A 46 -1.20 -8.36 -4.81
CA ILE A 46 -2.27 -7.80 -3.97
C ILE A 46 -2.61 -8.81 -2.87
N GLY A 47 -3.38 -8.41 -1.86
CA GLY A 47 -3.92 -9.35 -0.89
C GLY A 47 -5.16 -10.06 -1.45
N ILE A 48 -5.51 -11.19 -0.83
CA ILE A 48 -6.76 -11.90 -1.14
C ILE A 48 -7.96 -11.06 -0.69
N SER A 49 -7.86 -10.33 0.41
CA SER A 49 -8.96 -9.53 0.98
C SER A 49 -9.45 -8.47 0.00
N GLU A 50 -8.55 -7.77 -0.69
CA GLU A 50 -8.92 -6.79 -1.71
C GLU A 50 -9.62 -7.47 -2.89
N ILE A 51 -9.15 -8.66 -3.32
CA ILE A 51 -9.84 -9.44 -4.36
C ILE A 51 -11.23 -9.86 -3.89
N ILE A 52 -11.37 -10.37 -2.67
CA ILE A 52 -12.68 -10.78 -2.14
C ILE A 52 -13.64 -9.59 -2.11
N ALA A 53 -13.19 -8.43 -1.61
CA ALA A 53 -14.01 -7.22 -1.53
C ALA A 53 -14.47 -6.74 -2.92
N ALA A 54 -13.63 -6.89 -3.94
CA ALA A 54 -13.97 -6.54 -5.33
C ALA A 54 -14.90 -7.56 -6.02
N ASN A 55 -15.15 -8.71 -5.38
CA ASN A 55 -15.92 -9.82 -5.94
C ASN A 55 -17.04 -10.31 -5.00
N PRO A 56 -18.02 -9.45 -4.63
CA PRO A 56 -19.12 -9.83 -3.73
C PRO A 56 -20.03 -10.94 -4.29
N GLN A 57 -19.94 -11.22 -5.59
CA GLN A 57 -20.60 -12.36 -6.24
C GLN A 57 -19.99 -13.72 -5.85
N ILE A 58 -18.74 -13.76 -5.37
CA ILE A 58 -18.06 -15.00 -4.96
C ILE A 58 -18.38 -15.27 -3.49
N LYS A 59 -19.33 -16.18 -3.23
CA LYS A 59 -19.78 -16.51 -1.87
C LYS A 59 -18.75 -17.27 -1.04
N ASN A 60 -18.03 -18.18 -1.68
CA ASN A 60 -16.96 -18.94 -1.05
C ASN A 60 -15.62 -18.65 -1.77
N PRO A 61 -14.76 -17.78 -1.22
CA PRO A 61 -13.47 -17.45 -1.81
C PRO A 61 -12.51 -18.64 -1.95
N ASN A 62 -12.73 -19.72 -1.21
CA ASN A 62 -11.94 -20.95 -1.30
C ASN A 62 -12.38 -21.85 -2.46
N LEU A 63 -13.51 -21.53 -3.13
CA LEU A 63 -14.09 -22.33 -4.20
C LEU A 63 -14.32 -21.47 -5.46
N ILE A 64 -13.32 -21.46 -6.34
CA ILE A 64 -13.37 -20.81 -7.66
C ILE A 64 -13.26 -21.86 -8.76
N TYR A 65 -13.92 -21.63 -9.89
CA TYR A 65 -14.01 -22.59 -10.99
C TYR A 65 -13.32 -22.08 -12.25
N PRO A 66 -12.68 -22.94 -13.06
CA PRO A 66 -12.16 -22.55 -14.37
C PRO A 66 -13.23 -21.83 -15.22
N GLY A 67 -12.85 -20.75 -15.88
CA GLY A 67 -13.76 -19.90 -16.66
C GLY A 67 -14.48 -18.82 -15.85
N GLN A 68 -14.50 -18.91 -14.51
CA GLN A 68 -15.06 -17.88 -13.66
C GLN A 68 -14.30 -16.56 -13.81
N LYS A 69 -15.04 -15.44 -13.88
CA LYS A 69 -14.47 -14.10 -13.96
C LYS A 69 -14.27 -13.52 -12.56
N ILE A 70 -13.05 -13.05 -12.30
CA ILE A 70 -12.64 -12.40 -11.06
C ILE A 70 -12.20 -10.98 -11.39
N ASN A 71 -12.81 -10.00 -10.74
CA ASN A 71 -12.40 -8.61 -10.77
C ASN A 71 -11.12 -8.45 -9.95
N ILE A 72 -10.06 -7.99 -10.59
CA ILE A 72 -8.81 -7.64 -9.92
C ILE A 72 -8.89 -6.15 -9.62
N PRO A 73 -8.96 -5.74 -8.34
CA PRO A 73 -9.03 -4.31 -8.00
C PRO A 73 -7.73 -3.62 -8.40
N ASN A 74 -7.86 -2.42 -8.95
CA ASN A 74 -6.73 -1.51 -9.06
C ASN A 74 -6.47 -0.92 -7.67
N ILE A 75 -5.25 -1.10 -7.15
CA ILE A 75 -4.80 -0.54 -5.87
C ILE A 75 -3.53 0.29 -6.04
N ASP A 76 -3.31 0.86 -7.22
CA ASP A 76 -2.10 1.60 -7.56
C ASP A 76 -1.92 2.83 -6.66
N ASP A 77 -3.00 3.53 -6.32
CA ASP A 77 -2.96 4.66 -5.38
C ASP A 77 -2.50 4.22 -3.97
N ILE A 78 -3.00 3.06 -3.51
CA ILE A 78 -2.61 2.47 -2.23
C ILE A 78 -1.12 2.09 -2.27
N LYS A 79 -0.70 1.36 -3.32
CA LYS A 79 0.70 0.97 -3.52
C LYS A 79 1.62 2.19 -3.65
N ALA A 80 1.17 3.27 -4.29
CA ALA A 80 1.92 4.51 -4.42
C ALA A 80 2.18 5.15 -3.05
N GLN A 81 1.16 5.20 -2.18
CA GLN A 81 1.33 5.67 -0.80
C GLN A 81 2.27 4.77 0.01
N GLU A 82 2.11 3.45 -0.07
CA GLU A 82 3.00 2.48 0.60
C GLU A 82 4.46 2.63 0.15
N ASN A 83 4.68 2.76 -1.16
CA ASN A 83 6.01 2.95 -1.74
C ASN A 83 6.61 4.31 -1.36
N GLU A 84 5.80 5.36 -1.27
CA GLU A 84 6.26 6.67 -0.83
C GLU A 84 6.72 6.65 0.63
N VAL A 85 6.01 5.94 1.51
CA VAL A 85 6.48 5.70 2.90
C VAL A 85 7.83 4.99 2.89
N ILE A 86 7.99 3.92 2.10
CA ILE A 86 9.26 3.17 2.01
C ILE A 86 10.40 4.09 1.52
N ARG A 87 10.12 4.94 0.52
CA ARG A 87 11.08 5.92 0.01
C ARG A 87 11.48 6.91 1.10
N LEU A 88 10.51 7.47 1.83
CA LEU A 88 10.73 8.42 2.92
C LEU A 88 11.53 7.81 4.09
N VAL A 89 11.26 6.56 4.45
CA VAL A 89 12.09 5.81 5.41
C VAL A 89 13.54 5.77 4.96
N ASN A 90 13.80 5.43 3.70
CA ASN A 90 15.16 5.35 3.18
C ASN A 90 15.84 6.72 3.10
N VAL A 91 15.09 7.81 2.90
CA VAL A 91 15.60 9.18 3.05
C VAL A 91 16.06 9.44 4.48
N GLU A 92 15.26 9.11 5.50
CA GLU A 92 15.65 9.29 6.91
C GLU A 92 16.84 8.42 7.31
N ARG A 93 16.91 7.20 6.81
CA ARG A 93 18.04 6.29 7.04
C ARG A 93 19.33 6.82 6.40
N ALA A 94 19.27 7.35 5.19
CA ALA A 94 20.42 7.94 4.50
C ALA A 94 21.01 9.14 5.27
N LYS A 95 20.16 9.99 5.89
CA LYS A 95 20.62 11.09 6.76
C LYS A 95 21.44 10.62 7.97
N LYS A 96 21.33 9.34 8.34
CA LYS A 96 22.07 8.70 9.44
C LYS A 96 23.17 7.76 8.95
N GLY A 97 23.47 7.74 7.65
CA GLY A 97 24.46 6.84 7.07
C GLY A 97 24.06 5.35 7.12
N LEU A 98 22.77 5.06 7.32
CA LEU A 98 22.28 3.69 7.40
C LEU A 98 21.96 3.13 6.00
N PRO A 99 22.21 1.83 5.76
CA PRO A 99 21.81 1.19 4.51
C PRO A 99 20.30 1.29 4.27
N ALA A 100 19.91 1.48 3.00
CA ALA A 100 18.52 1.47 2.59
C ALA A 100 17.88 0.08 2.82
N LEU A 101 16.66 0.07 3.34
CA LEU A 101 15.85 -1.14 3.45
C LEU A 101 15.31 -1.50 2.07
N LYS A 102 15.43 -2.78 1.71
CA LYS A 102 14.87 -3.29 0.45
C LYS A 102 13.37 -3.57 0.63
N ALA A 103 12.53 -3.03 -0.24
CA ALA A 103 11.10 -3.32 -0.24
C ALA A 103 10.83 -4.83 -0.36
N ASN A 104 9.83 -5.33 0.34
CA ASN A 104 9.39 -6.72 0.29
C ASN A 104 7.86 -6.75 0.13
N TRP A 105 7.39 -7.10 -1.07
CA TRP A 105 5.96 -7.11 -1.41
C TRP A 105 5.16 -8.10 -0.54
N GLN A 106 5.75 -9.24 -0.15
CA GLN A 106 5.08 -10.22 0.71
C GLN A 106 4.86 -9.63 2.10
N LEU A 107 5.83 -8.86 2.60
CA LEU A 107 5.72 -8.16 3.87
C LEU A 107 4.73 -7.00 3.80
N SER A 108 4.72 -6.23 2.70
CA SER A 108 3.69 -5.19 2.47
C SER A 108 2.28 -5.78 2.44
N ARG A 109 2.11 -6.96 1.86
CA ARG A 109 0.83 -7.69 1.88
C ARG A 109 0.42 -8.05 3.32
N VAL A 110 1.33 -8.55 4.16
CA VAL A 110 1.04 -8.83 5.58
C VAL A 110 0.68 -7.55 6.33
N ALA A 111 1.43 -6.47 6.10
CA ALA A 111 1.13 -5.16 6.68
C ALA A 111 -0.25 -4.64 6.26
N ARG A 112 -0.69 -4.86 5.00
CA ARG A 112 -2.03 -4.50 4.55
C ARG A 112 -3.11 -5.28 5.29
N TYR A 113 -2.96 -6.59 5.42
CA TYR A 113 -3.89 -7.40 6.21
C TYR A 113 -3.99 -6.91 7.66
N LYS A 114 -2.87 -6.47 8.25
CA LYS A 114 -2.87 -5.90 9.60
C LYS A 114 -3.66 -4.58 9.65
N SER A 115 -3.44 -3.68 8.69
CA SER A 115 -4.19 -2.43 8.57
C SER A 115 -5.68 -2.66 8.34
N GLU A 116 -6.05 -3.63 7.49
CA GLU A 116 -7.45 -4.01 7.24
C GLU A 116 -8.10 -4.64 8.48
N ASP A 117 -7.37 -5.47 9.22
CA ASP A 117 -7.89 -6.08 10.43
C ASP A 117 -8.20 -5.02 11.49
N MET A 118 -7.31 -4.05 11.70
CA MET A 118 -7.56 -2.89 12.55
C MET A 118 -8.78 -2.08 12.07
N ALA A 119 -8.86 -1.84 10.76
CA ALA A 119 -9.93 -1.08 10.15
C ALA A 119 -11.32 -1.74 10.26
N ASN A 120 -11.38 -3.05 10.03
CA ASN A 120 -12.63 -3.82 9.99
C ASN A 120 -13.14 -4.17 11.39
N LYS A 121 -12.24 -4.41 12.35
CA LYS A 121 -12.61 -4.78 13.73
C LYS A 121 -12.62 -3.59 14.69
N GLY A 122 -12.27 -2.40 14.22
CA GLY A 122 -12.35 -1.17 15.01
C GLY A 122 -11.41 -1.15 16.22
N TYR A 123 -10.18 -1.66 16.07
CA TYR A 123 -9.17 -1.64 17.13
C TYR A 123 -7.87 -0.99 16.65
N PHE A 124 -7.04 -0.54 17.59
CA PHE A 124 -5.71 0.00 17.30
C PHE A 124 -4.70 -0.55 18.32
N SER A 125 -4.01 -1.62 17.95
CA SER A 125 -3.05 -2.33 18.80
C SER A 125 -2.09 -3.15 17.95
N HIS A 126 -0.87 -3.38 18.45
CA HIS A 126 0.07 -4.31 17.83
C HIS A 126 -0.49 -5.74 17.78
N THR A 127 -1.14 -6.19 18.85
CA THR A 127 -1.76 -7.52 18.89
C THR A 127 -3.09 -7.52 18.17
N SER A 128 -3.20 -8.33 17.12
CA SER A 128 -4.44 -8.59 16.40
C SER A 128 -5.31 -9.62 17.13
N PRO A 129 -6.62 -9.41 17.24
CA PRO A 129 -7.55 -10.44 17.72
C PRO A 129 -7.75 -11.57 16.69
N THR A 130 -7.30 -11.41 15.45
CA THR A 130 -7.37 -12.41 14.37
C THR A 130 -6.06 -13.18 14.24
N TYR A 131 -4.94 -12.46 14.23
CA TYR A 131 -3.63 -12.97 13.84
C TYR A 131 -2.61 -13.02 14.99
N GLY A 132 -2.98 -12.56 16.19
CA GLY A 132 -2.08 -12.50 17.34
C GLY A 132 -1.03 -11.39 17.20
N SER A 133 0.18 -11.64 17.72
CA SER A 133 1.28 -10.66 17.64
C SER A 133 1.70 -10.42 16.18
N PRO A 134 2.34 -9.27 15.86
CA PRO A 134 2.80 -9.01 14.49
C PRO A 134 3.82 -10.04 14.00
N PHE A 135 4.61 -10.62 14.91
CA PHE A 135 5.61 -11.63 14.59
C PHE A 135 4.97 -12.97 14.26
N LYS A 136 3.99 -13.40 15.07
CA LYS A 136 3.19 -14.58 14.77
C LYS A 136 2.45 -14.41 13.45
N MET A 137 1.88 -13.24 13.19
CA MET A 137 1.24 -12.95 11.91
C MET A 137 2.22 -13.06 10.74
N MET A 138 3.44 -12.52 10.85
CA MET A 138 4.47 -12.69 9.82
C MET A 138 4.81 -14.17 9.58
N GLU A 139 5.00 -14.95 10.64
CA GLU A 139 5.30 -16.39 10.57
C GLU A 139 4.15 -17.19 9.94
N ASP A 140 2.91 -16.95 10.35
CA ASP A 140 1.71 -17.62 9.84
C ASP A 140 1.52 -17.35 8.33
N PHE A 141 1.97 -16.19 7.84
CA PHE A 141 1.99 -15.84 6.42
C PHE A 141 3.25 -16.33 5.68
N GLY A 142 4.10 -17.11 6.34
CA GLY A 142 5.30 -17.72 5.77
C GLY A 142 6.49 -16.77 5.63
N ILE A 143 6.48 -15.61 6.30
CA ILE A 143 7.62 -14.69 6.32
C ILE A 143 8.65 -15.20 7.33
N LYS A 144 9.83 -15.56 6.84
CA LYS A 144 10.98 -15.96 7.67
C LYS A 144 11.86 -14.74 7.98
N PHE A 145 12.29 -14.62 9.23
CA PHE A 145 13.15 -13.53 9.70
C PHE A 145 13.94 -13.95 10.95
N THR A 146 15.04 -13.25 11.25
CA THR A 146 15.79 -13.41 12.51
C THR A 146 15.63 -12.20 13.45
N ALA A 147 15.04 -11.12 12.97
CA ALA A 147 14.62 -9.95 13.76
C ALA A 147 13.44 -9.30 13.04
N ALA A 148 12.50 -8.73 13.78
CA ALA A 148 11.36 -8.02 13.22
C ALA A 148 10.93 -6.83 14.09
N GLY A 149 10.19 -5.91 13.50
CA GLY A 149 9.62 -4.75 14.18
C GLY A 149 8.36 -4.26 13.48
N GLU A 150 7.52 -3.53 14.21
CA GLU A 150 6.28 -2.96 13.69
C GLU A 150 6.09 -1.52 14.18
N ASN A 151 5.66 -0.66 13.26
CA ASN A 151 5.04 0.63 13.57
C ASN A 151 3.60 0.62 13.04
N ILE A 152 2.66 1.13 13.83
CA ILE A 152 1.27 1.32 13.40
C ILE A 152 0.87 2.78 13.55
N ALA A 153 -0.06 3.25 12.72
CA ALA A 153 -0.64 4.58 12.81
C ALA A 153 -2.07 4.58 12.26
N MET A 154 -2.84 5.59 12.66
CA MET A 154 -4.25 5.71 12.30
C MET A 154 -4.61 7.19 12.16
N GLY A 155 -5.30 7.53 11.07
CA GLY A 155 -5.87 8.85 10.81
C GLY A 155 -5.05 9.77 9.90
N GLN A 156 -3.75 9.50 9.71
CA GLN A 156 -2.90 10.26 8.79
C GLN A 156 -3.35 10.04 7.34
N GLN A 157 -3.44 11.12 6.57
CA GLN A 157 -4.04 11.09 5.22
C GLN A 157 -3.03 10.77 4.12
N THR A 158 -1.76 11.08 4.35
CA THR A 158 -0.69 10.90 3.36
C THR A 158 0.51 10.16 3.93
N ALA A 159 1.31 9.59 3.03
CA ALA A 159 2.62 9.00 3.34
C ALA A 159 3.54 9.96 4.11
N ARG A 160 3.49 11.25 3.79
CA ARG A 160 4.28 12.28 4.50
C ARG A 160 3.78 12.49 5.92
N ASP A 161 2.47 12.56 6.12
CA ASP A 161 1.88 12.78 7.45
C ASP A 161 2.18 11.61 8.39
N VAL A 162 2.04 10.38 7.91
CA VAL A 162 2.34 9.18 8.71
C VAL A 162 3.83 9.06 9.00
N MET A 163 4.69 9.39 8.04
CA MET A 163 6.13 9.40 8.25
C MET A 163 6.54 10.43 9.31
N ASN A 164 5.98 11.65 9.25
CA ASN A 164 6.23 12.69 10.24
C ASN A 164 5.77 12.24 11.64
N ALA A 165 4.60 11.62 11.74
CA ALA A 165 4.08 11.10 13.01
C ALA A 165 5.00 10.02 13.61
N TRP A 166 5.46 9.04 12.81
CA TRP A 166 6.39 8.02 13.27
C TRP A 166 7.76 8.60 13.63
N MET A 167 8.30 9.51 12.82
CA MET A 167 9.58 10.16 13.12
C MET A 167 9.51 11.05 14.36
N ASN A 168 8.34 11.52 14.80
CA ASN A 168 8.19 12.29 16.04
C ASN A 168 7.96 11.42 17.28
N SER A 169 7.75 10.11 17.12
CA SER A 169 7.65 9.15 18.22
C SER A 169 8.97 8.41 18.43
N PRO A 170 9.61 8.48 19.61
CA PRO A 170 10.88 7.80 19.86
C PRO A 170 10.85 6.30 19.57
N GLY A 171 9.79 5.58 20.00
CA GLY A 171 9.65 4.15 19.76
C GLY A 171 9.58 3.81 18.26
N HIS A 172 8.74 4.53 17.52
CA HIS A 172 8.58 4.30 16.08
C HIS A 172 9.84 4.68 15.28
N ARG A 173 10.46 5.81 15.64
CA ARG A 173 11.72 6.29 15.06
C ARG A 173 12.84 5.27 15.25
N ASN A 174 12.93 4.63 16.42
CA ASN A 174 13.94 3.61 16.70
C ASN A 174 13.82 2.41 15.75
N ASN A 175 12.59 1.97 15.43
CA ASN A 175 12.39 0.92 14.42
C ASN A 175 12.88 1.36 13.03
N ILE A 176 12.50 2.56 12.60
CA ILE A 176 12.87 3.12 11.28
C ILE A 176 14.40 3.23 11.11
N LEU A 177 15.10 3.66 12.17
CA LEU A 177 16.54 3.89 12.16
C LEU A 177 17.34 2.70 12.71
N SER A 178 16.71 1.56 12.94
CA SER A 178 17.41 0.37 13.43
C SER A 178 18.37 -0.18 12.36
N PRO A 179 19.65 -0.44 12.68
CA PRO A 179 20.58 -1.10 11.76
C PRO A 179 20.28 -2.60 11.61
N SER A 180 19.45 -3.17 12.48
CA SER A 180 19.17 -4.61 12.50
C SER A 180 18.32 -5.10 11.33
N PHE A 181 17.57 -4.21 10.66
CA PHE A 181 16.64 -4.60 9.60
C PHE A 181 17.25 -4.44 8.21
N THR A 182 16.85 -5.30 7.28
CA THR A 182 17.31 -5.27 5.87
C THR A 182 16.16 -5.16 4.88
N LYS A 183 14.92 -5.34 5.34
CA LYS A 183 13.70 -5.34 4.54
C LYS A 183 12.59 -4.54 5.22
N ILE A 184 11.71 -3.99 4.40
CA ILE A 184 10.53 -3.24 4.83
C ILE A 184 9.31 -3.63 3.97
N GLY A 185 8.15 -3.68 4.62
CA GLY A 185 6.85 -3.70 3.97
C GLY A 185 5.94 -2.66 4.64
N VAL A 186 5.12 -1.99 3.84
CA VAL A 186 4.15 -1.00 4.32
C VAL A 186 2.78 -1.39 3.80
N GLY A 187 1.76 -1.23 4.64
CA GLY A 187 0.39 -1.52 4.30
C GLY A 187 -0.56 -0.41 4.70
N LEU A 188 -1.42 -0.02 3.77
CA LEU A 188 -2.47 0.97 3.97
C LEU A 188 -3.86 0.35 3.76
N ALA A 189 -4.78 0.61 4.68
CA ALA A 189 -6.19 0.26 4.53
C ALA A 189 -7.11 1.42 4.93
N LYS A 190 -8.30 1.48 4.33
CA LYS A 190 -9.35 2.45 4.65
C LYS A 190 -10.50 1.74 5.35
N GLY A 191 -10.82 2.16 6.57
CA GLY A 191 -11.95 1.62 7.32
C GLY A 191 -13.30 2.13 6.82
N PRO A 192 -14.41 1.54 7.30
CA PRO A 192 -15.77 1.90 6.87
C PRO A 192 -16.13 3.37 7.10
N ASN A 193 -15.55 4.01 8.12
CA ASN A 193 -15.71 5.44 8.42
C ASN A 193 -14.77 6.35 7.61
N GLY A 194 -14.07 5.81 6.62
CA GLY A 194 -13.10 6.52 5.80
C GLY A 194 -11.74 6.78 6.45
N ARG A 195 -11.54 6.36 7.71
CA ARG A 195 -10.27 6.52 8.43
C ARG A 195 -9.21 5.59 7.85
N LEU A 196 -8.01 6.13 7.64
CA LEU A 196 -6.86 5.36 7.17
C LEU A 196 -6.11 4.70 8.32
N TYR A 197 -5.66 3.48 8.09
CA TYR A 197 -4.84 2.67 8.99
C TYR A 197 -3.56 2.30 8.26
N TRP A 198 -2.43 2.51 8.93
CA TRP A 198 -1.09 2.30 8.40
C TRP A 198 -0.36 1.29 9.26
N THR A 199 0.33 0.38 8.60
CA THR A 199 1.23 -0.57 9.23
C THR A 199 2.54 -0.57 8.48
N GLN A 200 3.64 -0.49 9.21
CA GLN A 200 4.99 -0.58 8.68
C GLN A 200 5.69 -1.72 9.42
N MET A 201 6.08 -2.75 8.67
CA MET A 201 6.77 -3.92 9.20
C MET A 201 8.20 -3.96 8.69
N PHE A 202 9.11 -4.34 9.57
CA PHE A 202 10.53 -4.48 9.32
C PHE A 202 10.96 -5.90 9.59
N ILE A 203 11.88 -6.43 8.78
CA ILE A 203 12.51 -7.72 9.06
C ILE A 203 14.02 -7.69 8.74
N LYS A 204 14.76 -8.55 9.44
CA LYS A 204 16.06 -9.06 9.03
C LYS A 204 15.86 -10.43 8.40
N LYS A 205 16.21 -10.55 7.13
CA LYS A 205 16.21 -11.82 6.41
C LYS A 205 17.56 -12.52 6.54
#